data_AF-A0A2M6GKV2-F1
#
_entry.id   AF-A0A2M6GKV2-F1
#
_cell.length_a   1.000
_cell.length_b   1.000
_cell.length_c   1.000
_cell.angle_alpha   90.00
_cell.angle_beta   90.00
_cell.angle_gamma   90.00
#
_symmetry.space_group_name_H-M   'P 1'
#
loop_
_entity.id
_entity.type
_entity.pdbx_description
1 polymer ?
#
loop_
_entity_poly.entity_id
_entity_poly.type
_entity_poly.pdbx_seq_one_letter_code
_entity_poly.pdbx_strand_id
1 'polypeptide(L)'
;MAHEKELTDYKTGEVELVNDNFVQLYVDKLDLIIEMTGENPTAVKIFTWLLKHMDKRNALVVSQPALAEAFNLSDRTIRSSISYLKGKKAISILKSGNTNIYAVNAQIAWKSDANGKKYALFDAAVYISEAEQDKPLFNTQLVGHAQPKPTKKALRASKSA
;
A
#
# COMPACT_ATOMS: atom_id res chain seq x y z
N MET A 1 15.61 8.69 14.28
CA MET A 1 14.68 7.53 14.25
C MET A 1 15.52 6.31 14.56
N ALA A 2 15.11 5.48 15.51
CA ALA A 2 15.85 4.24 15.78
C ALA A 2 15.61 3.27 14.62
N HIS A 3 16.69 2.79 14.00
CA HIS A 3 16.67 1.75 12.98
C HIS A 3 16.79 0.35 13.61
N GLU A 4 16.65 0.30 14.93
CA GLU A 4 16.79 -0.88 15.76
C GLU A 4 15.53 -0.97 16.62
N LYS A 5 15.03 -2.18 16.75
CA LYS A 5 13.88 -2.49 17.59
C LYS A 5 14.20 -3.71 18.43
N GLU A 6 13.81 -3.64 19.70
CA GLU A 6 13.81 -4.78 20.60
C GLU A 6 12.66 -5.71 20.24
N LEU A 7 12.99 -6.95 19.84
CA LEU A 7 12.05 -8.02 19.61
C LEU A 7 12.15 -9.01 20.77
N THR A 8 11.10 -9.11 21.57
CA THR A 8 11.03 -10.12 22.63
C THR A 8 10.55 -11.44 22.03
N ASP A 9 11.35 -12.50 22.16
CA ASP A 9 10.87 -13.85 21.86
C ASP A 9 9.92 -14.29 22.98
N TYR A 10 8.64 -14.47 22.63
CA TYR A 10 7.59 -14.87 23.57
C TYR A 10 7.80 -16.26 24.18
N LYS A 11 8.69 -17.09 23.63
CA LYS A 11 8.98 -18.44 24.14
C LYS A 11 10.15 -18.48 25.10
N THR A 12 11.20 -17.70 24.87
CA THR A 12 12.42 -17.69 25.70
C THR A 12 12.48 -16.51 26.66
N GLY A 13 11.74 -15.43 26.38
CA GLY A 13 11.80 -14.17 27.13
C GLY A 13 13.05 -13.34 26.81
N GLU A 14 13.89 -13.78 25.87
CA GLU A 14 15.08 -13.08 25.44
C GLU A 14 14.71 -11.88 24.56
N VAL A 15 15.43 -10.78 24.73
CA VAL A 15 15.26 -9.56 23.93
C VAL A 15 16.38 -9.53 22.90
N GLU A 16 16.01 -9.63 21.63
CA GLU A 16 16.93 -9.49 20.51
C GLU A 16 16.82 -8.08 19.92
N LEU A 17 17.96 -7.43 19.71
CA LEU A 17 18.03 -6.19 18.93
C LEU A 17 18.06 -6.56 17.45
N VAL A 18 16.99 -6.18 16.74
CA VAL A 18 16.86 -6.41 15.30
C VAL A 18 16.76 -5.09 14.55
N ASN A 19 17.30 -5.07 13.33
CA ASN A 19 17.12 -3.92 12.45
C ASN A 19 15.64 -3.77 12.08
N ASP A 20 15.13 -2.54 12.15
CA ASP A 20 13.77 -2.18 11.77
C ASP A 20 13.77 -1.02 10.77
N ASN A 21 12.70 -0.92 9.97
CA ASN A 21 12.54 0.11 8.93
C ASN A 21 13.67 0.17 7.90
N PHE A 22 14.26 -0.97 7.54
CA PHE A 22 15.28 -1.06 6.51
C PHE A 22 14.76 -1.79 5.27
N VAL A 23 15.44 -1.56 4.13
CA VAL A 23 15.33 -2.38 2.93
C VAL A 23 16.73 -2.75 2.53
N GLN A 24 17.02 -4.05 2.45
CA GLN A 24 18.29 -4.55 1.96
C GLN A 24 18.29 -4.49 0.43
N LEU A 25 19.30 -3.85 -0.15
CA LEU A 25 19.56 -3.86 -1.59
C LEU A 25 20.81 -4.69 -1.87
N TYR A 26 20.77 -5.52 -2.92
CA TYR A 26 21.94 -6.32 -3.30
C TYR A 26 22.84 -5.54 -4.25
N VAL A 27 24.14 -5.52 -3.94
CA VAL A 27 25.14 -4.74 -4.68
C VAL A 27 25.19 -5.13 -6.16
N ASP A 28 25.04 -6.43 -6.46
CA ASP A 28 25.04 -6.97 -7.83
C ASP A 28 23.81 -6.57 -8.66
N LYS A 29 22.82 -5.91 -8.07
CA LYS A 29 21.63 -5.36 -8.76
C LYS A 29 21.57 -3.84 -8.75
N LEU A 30 22.56 -3.15 -8.17
CA LEU A 30 22.56 -1.69 -8.16
C LEU A 30 22.74 -1.09 -9.55
N ASP A 31 23.51 -1.73 -10.43
CA ASP A 31 23.68 -1.30 -11.83
C ASP A 31 22.35 -1.22 -12.57
N LEU A 32 21.43 -2.15 -12.31
CA LEU A 32 20.07 -2.12 -12.87
C LEU A 32 19.31 -0.88 -12.38
N ILE A 33 19.45 -0.49 -11.11
CA ILE A 33 18.80 0.71 -10.57
C ILE A 33 19.40 1.97 -11.20
N ILE A 34 20.72 2.01 -11.39
CA ILE A 34 21.42 3.12 -12.06
C ILE A 34 20.95 3.25 -13.51
N GLU A 35 20.91 2.15 -14.26
CA GLU A 35 20.40 2.09 -15.63
C GLU A 35 18.95 2.58 -15.71
N MET A 36 18.07 2.04 -14.84
CA MET A 36 16.67 2.46 -14.78
C MET A 36 16.52 3.95 -14.46
N THR A 37 17.42 4.51 -13.66
CA THR A 37 17.40 5.93 -13.30
C THR A 37 17.73 6.81 -14.50
N GLY A 38 18.66 6.38 -15.37
CA GLY A 38 18.97 7.07 -16.61
C GLY A 38 17.86 6.99 -17.66
N GLU A 39 17.22 5.84 -17.78
CA GLU A 39 16.18 5.61 -18.80
C GLU A 39 14.80 6.17 -18.41
N ASN A 40 14.35 5.94 -17.17
CA ASN A 40 13.04 6.37 -16.68
C ASN A 40 13.08 6.73 -15.19
N PRO A 41 13.48 7.97 -14.85
CA PRO A 41 13.55 8.44 -13.47
C PRO A 41 12.23 8.33 -12.72
N THR A 42 11.10 8.52 -13.40
CA THR A 42 9.76 8.44 -12.82
C THR A 42 9.44 7.02 -12.36
N ALA A 43 9.79 6.03 -13.17
CA ALA A 43 9.65 4.62 -12.78
C ALA A 43 10.50 4.29 -11.55
N VAL A 44 11.72 4.81 -11.46
CA VAL A 44 12.56 4.60 -10.27
C VAL A 44 11.95 5.26 -9.03
N LYS A 45 11.40 6.48 -9.13
CA LYS A 45 10.67 7.10 -8.02
C LYS A 45 9.53 6.21 -7.51
N ILE A 46 8.75 5.63 -8.41
CA ILE A 46 7.68 4.68 -8.07
C ILE A 46 8.26 3.44 -7.43
N PHE A 47 9.33 2.86 -7.99
CA PHE A 47 9.99 1.68 -7.44
C PHE A 47 10.50 1.91 -6.02
N THR A 48 11.23 3.00 -5.77
CA THR A 48 11.73 3.33 -4.43
C THR A 48 10.60 3.58 -3.43
N TRP A 49 9.48 4.14 -3.88
CA TRP A 49 8.30 4.27 -3.03
C TRP A 49 7.64 2.93 -2.71
N LEU A 50 7.61 1.98 -3.66
CA LEU A 50 7.20 0.59 -3.40
C LEU A 50 8.12 -0.05 -2.35
N LEU A 51 9.45 0.13 -2.45
CA LEU A 51 10.40 -0.37 -1.45
C LEU A 51 10.10 0.18 -0.05
N LYS A 52 9.75 1.46 0.03
CA LYS A 52 9.40 2.11 1.30
C LYS A 52 8.15 1.50 1.94
N HIS A 53 7.10 1.26 1.15
CA HIS A 53 5.78 0.90 1.68
C HIS A 53 5.45 -0.60 1.64
N MET A 54 6.21 -1.42 0.91
CA MET A 54 6.00 -2.87 0.89
C MET A 54 6.12 -3.48 2.29
N ASP A 55 5.46 -4.61 2.50
CA ASP A 55 5.59 -5.40 3.73
C ASP A 55 6.89 -6.24 3.75
N LYS A 56 7.03 -7.07 4.78
CA LYS A 56 8.12 -8.06 4.93
C LYS A 56 8.10 -9.15 3.84
N ARG A 57 7.04 -9.24 3.04
CA ARG A 57 6.89 -10.20 1.94
C ARG A 57 7.21 -9.58 0.58
N ASN A 58 7.77 -8.37 0.58
CA ASN A 58 8.11 -7.60 -0.60
C ASN A 58 6.89 -7.30 -1.49
N ALA A 59 5.68 -7.23 -0.93
CA ALA A 59 4.47 -6.94 -1.69
C ALA A 59 3.78 -5.67 -1.19
N LEU A 60 3.05 -5.02 -2.10
CA LEU A 60 2.15 -3.91 -1.80
C LEU A 60 0.91 -4.01 -2.67
N VAL A 61 -0.27 -4.02 -2.06
CA VAL A 61 -1.56 -3.91 -2.75
C VAL A 61 -1.89 -2.43 -2.89
N VAL A 62 -1.99 -1.94 -4.12
CA VAL A 62 -2.40 -0.56 -4.41
C VAL A 62 -3.04 -0.45 -5.78
N SER A 63 -4.00 0.44 -5.95
CA SER A 63 -4.62 0.74 -7.23
C SER A 63 -3.74 1.69 -8.05
N GLN A 64 -3.94 1.73 -9.38
CA GLN A 64 -3.21 2.68 -10.22
C GLN A 64 -3.61 4.14 -9.99
N PRO A 65 -4.89 4.49 -9.78
CA PRO A 65 -5.26 5.87 -9.49
C PRO A 65 -4.73 6.35 -8.13
N ALA A 66 -4.69 5.49 -7.10
CA ALA A 66 -4.02 5.84 -5.84
C ALA A 66 -2.53 6.14 -6.02
N LEU A 67 -1.83 5.41 -6.90
CA LEU A 67 -0.46 5.74 -7.28
C LEU A 67 -0.38 7.08 -8.05
N ALA A 68 -1.31 7.32 -8.97
CA ALA A 68 -1.37 8.56 -9.73
C ALA A 68 -1.52 9.78 -8.81
N GLU A 69 -2.41 9.68 -7.82
CA GLU A 69 -2.60 10.69 -6.78
C GLU A 69 -1.36 10.86 -5.90
N ALA A 70 -0.81 9.76 -5.37
CA ALA A 70 0.36 9.80 -4.47
C ALA A 70 1.58 10.48 -5.10
N PHE A 71 1.72 10.40 -6.43
CA PHE A 71 2.80 11.03 -7.18
C PHE A 71 2.39 12.32 -7.90
N ASN A 72 1.12 12.71 -7.85
CA ASN A 72 0.54 13.78 -8.67
C ASN A 72 0.90 13.65 -10.16
N LEU A 73 0.70 12.44 -10.70
CA LEU A 73 0.98 12.06 -12.09
C LEU A 73 -0.29 11.60 -12.79
N SER A 74 -0.26 11.59 -14.13
CA SER A 74 -1.36 10.98 -14.89
C SER A 74 -1.36 9.45 -14.76
N ASP A 75 -2.54 8.84 -14.82
CA ASP A 75 -2.69 7.37 -14.90
C ASP A 75 -1.86 6.76 -16.04
N ARG A 76 -1.76 7.47 -17.17
CA ARG A 76 -0.96 7.04 -18.32
C ARG A 76 0.52 6.93 -17.93
N THR A 77 1.05 7.90 -17.19
CA THR A 77 2.44 7.91 -16.71
C THR A 77 2.68 6.78 -15.71
N ILE A 78 1.72 6.52 -14.81
CA ILE A 78 1.79 5.40 -13.87
C ILE A 78 1.82 4.07 -14.63
N ARG A 79 0.91 3.88 -15.59
CA ARG A 79 0.85 2.66 -16.42
C ARG A 79 2.13 2.40 -17.18
N SER A 80 2.69 3.41 -17.86
CA SER A 80 3.93 3.26 -18.62
C SER A 80 5.12 2.96 -17.70
N SER A 81 5.21 3.64 -16.55
CA SER A 81 6.28 3.44 -15.57
C SER A 81 6.22 2.04 -14.95
N ILE A 82 5.03 1.56 -14.59
CA ILE A 82 4.81 0.19 -14.08
C ILE A 82 5.16 -0.84 -15.16
N SER A 83 4.78 -0.60 -16.41
CA SER A 83 5.08 -1.50 -17.53
C SER A 83 6.59 -1.58 -17.77
N TYR A 84 7.29 -0.45 -17.64
CA TYR A 84 8.74 -0.37 -17.69
C TYR A 84 9.41 -1.18 -16.56
N LEU A 85 8.99 -0.99 -15.30
CA LEU A 85 9.51 -1.76 -14.16
C LEU A 85 9.27 -3.27 -14.31
N LYS A 86 8.10 -3.66 -14.84
CA LYS A 86 7.79 -5.05 -15.16
C LYS A 86 8.72 -5.58 -16.26
N GLY A 87 8.97 -4.80 -17.31
CA GLY A 87 9.89 -5.15 -18.41
C GLY A 87 11.33 -5.37 -17.94
N LYS A 88 11.82 -4.55 -17.01
CA LYS A 88 13.12 -4.72 -16.35
C LYS A 88 13.14 -5.81 -15.27
N LYS A 89 12.04 -6.54 -15.06
CA LYS A 89 11.86 -7.57 -14.02
C LYS A 89 12.13 -7.05 -12.60
N ALA A 90 11.95 -5.75 -12.38
CA ALA A 90 12.10 -5.14 -11.06
C ALA A 90 10.89 -5.44 -10.16
N ILE A 91 9.71 -5.56 -10.77
CA ILE A 91 8.46 -5.90 -10.10
C ILE A 91 7.66 -6.95 -10.88
N SER A 92 6.83 -7.69 -10.17
CA SER A 92 5.74 -8.52 -10.70
C SER A 92 4.40 -7.91 -10.32
N ILE A 93 3.41 -8.06 -11.19
CA ILE A 93 2.05 -7.54 -10.98
C ILE A 93 1.11 -8.73 -10.90
N LEU A 94 0.44 -8.86 -9.76
CA LEU A 94 -0.64 -9.82 -9.53
C LEU A 94 -1.96 -9.07 -9.41
N LYS A 95 -3.08 -9.76 -9.62
CA LYS A 95 -4.42 -9.20 -9.47
C LYS A 95 -5.10 -9.79 -8.25
N SER A 96 -5.77 -8.95 -7.47
CA SER A 96 -6.68 -9.36 -6.39
C SER A 96 -7.97 -8.57 -6.52
N GLY A 97 -9.03 -9.22 -6.97
CA GLY A 97 -10.27 -8.54 -7.35
C GLY A 97 -10.02 -7.44 -8.40
N ASN A 98 -10.37 -6.20 -8.05
CA ASN A 98 -10.18 -5.02 -8.91
C ASN A 98 -8.84 -4.30 -8.69
N THR A 99 -8.04 -4.72 -7.70
CA THR A 99 -6.80 -4.04 -7.31
C THR A 99 -5.57 -4.83 -7.74
N ASN A 100 -4.46 -4.10 -7.96
CA ASN A 100 -3.19 -4.72 -8.31
C ASN A 100 -2.33 -4.94 -7.05
N ILE A 101 -1.52 -5.99 -7.10
CA ILE A 101 -0.50 -6.28 -6.11
C ILE A 101 0.84 -6.20 -6.81
N TYR A 102 1.70 -5.32 -6.31
CA TYR A 102 3.05 -5.13 -6.81
C TYR A 102 4.02 -5.87 -5.91
N ALA A 103 4.59 -6.96 -6.41
CA ALA A 103 5.62 -7.72 -5.74
C ALA A 103 7.00 -7.30 -6.24
N VAL A 104 7.85 -6.80 -5.36
CA VAL A 104 9.22 -6.43 -5.67
C VAL A 104 10.09 -7.68 -5.77
N ASN A 105 10.97 -7.71 -6.78
CA ASN A 105 11.88 -8.83 -6.97
C ASN A 105 12.84 -8.97 -5.77
N ALA A 106 12.74 -10.09 -5.07
CA ALA A 106 13.54 -10.40 -3.88
C ALA A 106 15.05 -10.53 -4.16
N GLN A 107 15.46 -10.68 -5.43
CA GLN A 107 16.86 -10.64 -5.84
C GLN A 107 17.42 -9.22 -5.89
N ILE A 108 16.56 -8.19 -5.94
CA ILE A 108 16.95 -6.77 -5.99
C ILE A 108 16.87 -6.15 -4.60
N ALA A 109 15.73 -6.36 -3.92
CA ALA A 109 15.47 -5.78 -2.61
C ALA A 109 14.81 -6.78 -1.67
N TRP A 110 15.05 -6.68 -0.36
CA TRP A 110 14.45 -7.55 0.65
C TRP A 110 14.15 -6.78 1.95
N LYS A 111 12.98 -7.00 2.56
CA LYS A 111 12.54 -6.28 3.77
C LYS A 111 12.38 -7.15 5.04
N SER A 112 12.56 -8.48 4.96
CA SER A 112 12.47 -9.36 6.13
C SER A 112 13.83 -9.87 6.61
N ASP A 113 13.80 -10.63 7.70
CA ASP A 113 14.84 -11.57 8.12
C ASP A 113 15.09 -12.70 7.09
N ALA A 114 16.25 -13.36 7.21
CA ALA A 114 16.71 -14.37 6.25
C ALA A 114 15.79 -15.62 6.19
N ASN A 115 15.08 -15.92 7.28
CA ASN A 115 14.18 -17.09 7.39
C ASN A 115 12.87 -16.92 6.59
N GLY A 116 12.43 -15.68 6.33
CA GLY A 116 11.22 -15.39 5.55
C GLY A 116 11.32 -15.69 4.04
N LYS A 117 12.53 -15.90 3.49
CA LYS A 117 12.74 -16.12 2.05
C LYS A 117 12.07 -17.39 1.51
N LYS A 118 11.89 -18.43 2.34
CA LYS A 118 11.27 -19.70 1.96
C LYS A 118 9.74 -19.68 1.98
N TYR A 119 9.14 -18.74 2.70
CA TYR A 119 7.70 -18.64 2.89
C TYR A 119 7.23 -17.22 2.60
N ALA A 120 7.13 -16.88 1.32
CA ALA A 120 6.22 -15.84 0.86
C ALA A 120 4.77 -16.34 1.03
N LEU A 121 4.38 -16.64 2.27
CA LEU A 121 2.97 -16.79 2.64
C LEU A 121 2.32 -15.42 2.35
N PHE A 122 1.02 -15.32 2.07
CA PHE A 122 0.41 -14.08 1.55
C PHE A 122 -0.19 -13.25 2.69
N ASP A 123 0.42 -12.13 3.04
CA ASP A 123 -0.04 -11.14 4.03
C ASP A 123 0.50 -9.84 3.48
N ALA A 124 -0.40 -9.03 2.95
CA ALA A 124 -0.09 -7.98 2.02
C ALA A 124 -0.39 -6.63 2.66
N ALA A 125 0.58 -5.71 2.66
CA ALA A 125 0.30 -4.32 3.00
C ALA A 125 -0.65 -3.72 1.95
N VAL A 126 -1.76 -3.12 2.39
CA VAL A 126 -2.74 -2.48 1.50
C VAL A 126 -2.64 -0.97 1.64
N TYR A 127 -2.36 -0.29 0.53
CA TYR A 127 -2.44 1.16 0.43
C TYR A 127 -3.78 1.54 -0.20
N ILE A 128 -4.55 2.39 0.50
CA ILE A 128 -5.88 2.83 0.10
C ILE A 128 -5.85 4.36 0.00
N SER A 129 -6.22 4.90 -1.17
CA SER A 129 -6.44 6.34 -1.34
C SER A 129 -7.83 6.72 -0.84
N GLU A 130 -7.95 7.87 -0.16
CA GLU A 130 -9.25 8.46 0.23
C GLU A 130 -10.11 8.83 -0.99
N ALA A 131 -9.49 9.28 -2.09
CA ALA A 131 -10.20 9.71 -3.29
C ALA A 131 -10.96 8.57 -4.00
N GLU A 132 -10.54 7.32 -3.77
CA GLU A 132 -11.17 6.13 -4.35
C GLU A 132 -12.31 5.56 -3.49
N GLN A 133 -12.62 6.17 -2.35
CA GLN A 133 -13.61 5.63 -1.42
C GLN A 133 -14.92 6.43 -1.40
N ASP A 134 -16.03 5.72 -1.34
CA ASP A 134 -17.35 6.32 -1.08
C ASP A 134 -17.40 6.86 0.36
N LYS A 135 -17.78 8.14 0.51
CA LYS A 135 -17.88 8.79 1.83
C LYS A 135 -19.27 8.61 2.43
N PRO A 136 -19.39 8.49 3.77
CA PRO A 136 -18.31 8.46 4.76
C PRO A 136 -17.69 7.07 4.96
N LEU A 137 -16.36 7.02 5.13
CA LEU A 137 -15.59 5.79 5.33
C LEU A 137 -16.02 4.98 6.56
N PHE A 138 -16.44 5.69 7.61
CA PHE A 138 -16.97 5.11 8.84
C PHE A 138 -18.15 5.96 9.33
N ASN A 139 -19.15 5.34 9.94
CA ASN A 139 -20.20 6.08 10.63
C ASN A 139 -19.63 6.68 11.92
N THR A 140 -19.56 8.01 12.01
CA THR A 140 -19.07 8.74 13.19
C THR A 140 -20.06 8.75 14.36
N GLN A 141 -21.32 8.36 14.13
CA GLN A 141 -22.32 8.15 15.19
C GLN A 141 -22.38 6.67 15.58
N LEU A 142 -21.36 6.21 16.31
CA LEU A 142 -21.31 4.84 16.85
C LEU A 142 -22.28 4.64 18.04
N VAL A 143 -22.73 5.73 18.65
CA VAL A 143 -23.81 5.74 19.65
C VAL A 143 -25.04 6.39 19.04
N GLY A 144 -26.15 5.64 18.97
CA GLY A 144 -27.42 6.16 18.48
C GLY A 144 -27.94 7.24 19.43
N HIS A 145 -27.72 8.51 19.10
CA HIS A 145 -28.51 9.58 19.70
C HIS A 145 -29.92 9.48 19.12
N ALA A 146 -30.92 9.35 19.99
CA ALA A 146 -32.32 9.28 19.60
C ALA A 146 -32.66 10.50 18.72
N GLN A 147 -32.86 10.25 17.43
CA GLN A 147 -33.34 11.28 16.51
C GLN A 147 -34.80 11.58 16.87
N PRO A 148 -35.18 12.84 17.13
CA PRO A 148 -36.57 13.17 17.41
C PRO A 148 -37.42 12.80 16.20
N LYS A 149 -38.41 11.93 16.42
CA LYS A 149 -39.33 11.48 15.38
C LYS A 149 -40.01 12.70 14.77
N PRO A 150 -39.93 12.95 13.45
CA PRO A 150 -40.60 14.08 12.85
C PRO A 150 -42.10 13.97 13.11
N THR A 151 -42.67 14.96 13.80
CA THR A 151 -44.11 15.05 14.04
C THR A 151 -44.80 15.11 12.69
N LYS A 152 -45.60 14.08 12.37
CA LYS A 152 -46.47 14.10 11.19
C LYS A 152 -47.30 15.38 11.26
N LYS A 153 -47.15 16.29 10.29
CA LYS A 153 -48.06 17.42 10.14
C LYS A 153 -49.47 16.84 10.02
N ALA A 154 -50.37 17.26 10.91
CA ALA A 154 -51.77 16.91 10.81
C ALA A 154 -52.27 17.28 9.40
N LEU A 155 -52.95 16.34 8.74
CA LEU A 155 -53.63 16.63 7.48
C LEU A 155 -54.53 17.84 7.71
N ARG A 156 -54.29 18.93 6.96
CA ARG A 156 -55.25 20.03 6.88
C ARG A 156 -56.54 19.46 6.31
N ALA A 157 -57.58 19.35 7.14
CA ALA A 157 -58.93 19.13 6.65
C ALA A 157 -59.30 20.33 5.76
N SER A 158 -59.44 20.08 4.45
CA SER A 158 -60.06 21.02 3.54
C SER A 158 -61.51 21.21 3.98
N LYS A 159 -61.85 22.37 4.53
CA LYS A 159 -63.25 22.77 4.68
C LYS A 159 -63.80 23.04 3.30
N SER A 160 -64.67 22.16 2.83
CA SER A 160 -65.59 22.41 1.72
C SER A 160 -66.74 23.28 2.21
N ALA A 161 -66.89 24.46 1.60
CA ALA A 161 -68.12 25.26 1.57
C ALA A 161 -68.18 25.94 0.20
#